data_AF-A0A6C1KFX3-F1
#
_entry.id   AF-A0A6C1KFX3-F1
#
_cell.length_a   1.000
_cell.length_b   1.000
_cell.length_c   1.000
_cell.angle_alpha   90.00
_cell.angle_beta   90.00
_cell.angle_gamma   90.00
#
_symmetry.space_group_name_H-M   'P 1'
#
loop_
_entity.id
_entity.type
_entity.pdbx_description
1 polymer ?
#
loop_
_entity_poly.entity_id
_entity_poly.type
_entity_poly.pdbx_seq_one_letter_code
_entity_poly.pdbx_strand_id
1 'polypeptide(L)'
;MALEGAHAGGRGRSLAAAVLVVALALSVPVARAEGGPVDVAASEAAPPPNPPAPAVPAPASSAPSPTPVSAAAADPYAGLPKVVARAVQELEAECRAAEGRPNWKPGTLAEVVNVSPDGRPDYLIDTHAIACDGGFTPWIGSDGFRHILFVSTGPGRWVRAFDRAARGFEIDNKGRKVPQVIVFSHSAYCTRPNPERYMRCTQVYEWRRGKLRKISEDWFTD
;
A
#
# COMPACT_ATOMS: atom_id res chain seq x y z
N MET A 1 31.60 9.05 60.79
CA MET A 1 31.44 10.28 60.00
C MET A 1 30.35 9.98 58.98
N ALA A 2 29.05 10.04 59.26
CA ALA A 2 28.20 11.14 59.75
C ALA A 2 28.20 12.35 58.79
N LEU A 3 27.04 12.54 58.14
CA LEU A 3 26.39 13.74 57.52
C LEU A 3 25.45 13.18 56.42
N GLU A 4 24.17 12.86 56.67
CA GLU A 4 23.03 13.76 56.92
C GLU A 4 22.89 14.94 55.94
N GLY A 5 21.72 15.03 55.29
CA GLY A 5 21.37 16.11 54.36
C GLY A 5 20.10 15.84 53.57
N ALA A 6 18.94 16.01 54.22
CA ALA A 6 17.61 16.03 53.62
C ALA A 6 17.32 17.37 52.90
N HIS A 7 16.42 17.39 51.90
CA HIS A 7 15.40 18.43 51.67
C HIS A 7 14.48 18.06 50.48
N ALA A 8 13.17 17.96 50.74
CA ALA A 8 12.09 18.85 50.28
C ALA A 8 11.92 18.90 48.74
N GLY A 9 10.78 18.54 48.14
CA GLY A 9 9.43 18.98 48.47
C GLY A 9 8.99 19.98 47.39
N GLY A 10 8.15 19.53 46.44
CA GLY A 10 7.71 20.38 45.32
C GLY A 10 6.46 19.84 44.63
N ARG A 11 5.29 20.10 45.21
CA ARG A 11 3.99 19.99 44.54
C ARG A 11 3.88 21.09 43.48
N GLY A 12 3.61 20.72 42.22
CA GLY A 12 3.50 21.66 41.10
C GLY A 12 2.38 21.29 40.14
N ARG A 13 1.15 21.59 40.57
CA ARG A 13 -0.04 22.01 39.80
C ARG A 13 -0.23 21.53 38.35
N SER A 14 -1.33 20.78 38.17
CA SER A 14 -2.08 20.64 36.92
C SER A 14 -2.35 22.00 36.26
N LEU A 15 -2.03 22.10 34.97
CA LEU A 15 -2.62 23.08 34.06
C LEU A 15 -3.32 22.29 32.96
N ALA A 16 -4.65 22.20 33.08
CA ALA A 16 -5.53 21.81 32.00
C ALA A 16 -5.48 22.92 30.94
N ALA A 17 -4.86 22.64 29.80
CA ALA A 17 -4.94 23.52 28.64
C ALA A 17 -6.29 23.28 27.96
N ALA A 18 -7.17 24.29 28.04
CA ALA A 18 -8.42 24.32 27.31
C ALA A 18 -8.13 24.41 25.80
N VAL A 19 -8.63 23.45 25.05
CA VAL A 19 -8.59 23.43 23.58
C VAL A 19 -9.68 24.37 23.07
N LEU A 20 -9.29 25.52 22.53
CA LEU A 20 -10.18 26.39 21.77
C LEU A 20 -10.20 25.90 20.32
N VAL A 21 -11.23 25.16 19.93
CA VAL A 21 -11.47 24.78 18.53
C VAL A 21 -12.13 25.96 17.83
N VAL A 22 -11.36 26.73 17.06
CA VAL A 22 -11.90 27.74 16.13
C VAL A 22 -12.23 27.02 14.82
N ALA A 23 -13.51 26.78 14.57
CA ALA A 23 -14.00 26.29 13.28
C ALA A 23 -14.03 27.46 12.28
N LEU A 24 -12.97 27.61 11.49
CA LEU A 24 -12.95 28.46 10.31
C LEU A 24 -13.61 27.71 9.16
N ALA A 25 -14.89 28.00 8.93
CA ALA A 25 -15.60 27.64 7.72
C ALA A 25 -15.06 28.49 6.55
N LEU A 26 -14.13 27.92 5.78
CA LEU A 26 -13.72 28.51 4.50
C LEU A 26 -14.71 28.05 3.43
N SER A 27 -15.65 28.94 3.12
CA SER A 27 -16.51 28.86 1.94
C SER A 27 -15.65 28.99 0.68
N VAL A 28 -15.49 27.90 -0.07
CA VAL A 28 -14.84 27.93 -1.38
C VAL A 28 -15.88 28.35 -2.43
N PRO A 29 -15.64 29.40 -3.23
CA PRO A 29 -16.52 29.75 -4.34
C PRO A 29 -16.37 28.71 -5.47
N VAL A 30 -17.50 28.10 -5.84
CA VAL A 30 -17.64 27.26 -7.03
C VAL A 30 -17.50 28.16 -8.27
N ALA A 31 -16.38 28.05 -8.98
CA ALA A 31 -16.21 28.65 -10.28
C ALA A 31 -17.05 27.86 -11.31
N ARG A 32 -18.10 28.52 -11.80
CA ARG A 32 -19.00 28.07 -12.86
C ARG A 32 -18.24 28.20 -14.19
N ALA A 33 -17.82 27.09 -14.77
CA ALA A 33 -17.29 27.07 -16.14
C ALA A 33 -18.47 27.10 -17.13
N GLU A 34 -18.55 28.18 -17.91
CA GLU A 34 -19.47 28.30 -19.03
C GLU A 34 -18.95 27.44 -20.20
N GLY A 35 -19.62 26.31 -20.46
CA GLY A 35 -19.42 25.52 -21.66
C GLY A 35 -20.26 26.08 -22.80
N GLY A 36 -19.61 26.62 -23.82
CA GLY A 36 -20.26 27.00 -25.08
C GLY A 36 -20.64 25.78 -25.92
N PRO A 37 -21.65 25.90 -26.79
CA PRO A 37 -22.07 24.82 -27.68
C PRO A 37 -21.11 24.71 -28.88
N VAL A 38 -20.58 23.51 -29.12
CA VAL A 38 -20.00 23.15 -30.42
C VAL A 38 -20.97 22.21 -31.12
N ASP A 39 -21.76 22.78 -32.02
CA ASP A 39 -22.44 22.05 -33.08
C ASP A 39 -21.38 21.46 -34.03
N VAL A 40 -21.34 20.14 -34.14
CA VAL A 40 -20.66 19.45 -35.24
C VAL A 40 -21.64 18.43 -35.80
N ALA A 41 -22.47 18.91 -36.73
CA ALA A 41 -23.24 18.07 -37.62
C ALA A 41 -22.31 17.54 -38.71
N ALA A 42 -22.11 16.23 -38.74
CA ALA A 42 -21.57 15.52 -39.90
C ALA A 42 -22.48 14.33 -40.19
N SER A 43 -23.40 14.53 -41.14
CA SER A 43 -24.20 13.46 -41.75
C SER A 43 -23.29 12.49 -42.47
N GLU A 44 -23.13 11.29 -41.93
CA GLU A 44 -22.55 10.16 -42.64
C GLU A 44 -23.65 9.49 -43.49
N ALA A 45 -23.44 9.45 -44.79
CA ALA A 45 -24.37 8.89 -45.75
C ALA A 45 -24.45 7.36 -45.61
N ALA A 46 -25.67 6.83 -45.58
CA ALA A 46 -25.92 5.38 -45.51
C ALA A 46 -25.34 4.66 -46.75
N PRO A 47 -24.69 3.49 -46.58
CA PRO A 47 -24.23 2.66 -47.69
C PRO A 47 -25.42 2.00 -48.43
N PRO A 48 -25.28 1.70 -49.74
CA PRO A 48 -26.31 1.05 -50.53
C PRO A 48 -26.58 -0.40 -50.09
N PRO A 49 -27.78 -0.94 -50.36
CA PRO A 49 -28.14 -2.32 -50.00
C PRO A 49 -27.34 -3.35 -50.81
N ASN A 50 -26.82 -4.36 -50.12
CA ASN A 50 -26.12 -5.51 -50.72
C ASN A 50 -27.09 -6.37 -51.56
N PRO A 51 -26.63 -6.97 -52.68
CA PRO A 51 -27.42 -7.91 -53.47
C PRO A 51 -27.68 -9.23 -52.71
N PRO A 52 -28.75 -9.97 -53.08
CA PRO A 52 -29.10 -11.23 -52.43
C PRO A 52 -28.06 -12.32 -52.72
N ALA A 53 -27.58 -12.95 -51.65
CA ALA A 53 -26.65 -14.08 -51.71
C ALA A 53 -27.34 -15.33 -52.32
N PRO A 54 -26.61 -16.17 -53.09
CA PRO A 54 -27.12 -17.44 -53.59
C PRO A 54 -27.34 -18.46 -52.45
N ALA A 55 -28.34 -19.32 -52.65
CA ALA A 55 -28.81 -20.32 -51.70
C ALA A 55 -27.73 -21.35 -51.32
N VAL A 56 -27.65 -21.61 -50.01
CA VAL A 56 -26.72 -22.53 -49.36
C VAL A 56 -27.20 -23.99 -49.53
N PRO A 57 -26.33 -24.95 -49.91
CA PRO A 57 -26.64 -26.38 -49.83
C PRO A 57 -26.59 -26.92 -48.38
N ALA A 58 -27.36 -27.99 -48.17
CA ALA A 58 -27.74 -28.65 -46.91
C ALA A 58 -26.59 -29.02 -45.92
N PRO A 59 -26.89 -29.14 -44.61
CA PRO A 59 -25.90 -29.42 -43.58
C PRO A 59 -25.41 -30.88 -43.62
N ALA A 60 -24.09 -31.06 -43.70
CA ALA A 60 -23.44 -32.33 -43.41
C ALA A 60 -23.31 -32.50 -41.88
N SER A 61 -23.69 -33.68 -41.38
CA SER A 61 -23.56 -34.11 -39.98
C SER A 61 -22.18 -33.79 -39.42
N SER A 62 -22.13 -32.84 -38.49
CA SER A 62 -20.94 -32.57 -37.68
C SER A 62 -20.80 -33.65 -36.61
N ALA A 63 -19.67 -34.36 -36.63
CA ALA A 63 -19.24 -35.19 -35.52
C ALA A 63 -19.12 -34.36 -34.24
N PRO A 64 -19.38 -34.92 -33.04
CA PRO A 64 -19.25 -34.18 -31.79
C PRO A 64 -17.81 -33.73 -31.59
N SER A 65 -17.60 -32.40 -31.58
CA SER A 65 -16.31 -31.82 -31.21
C SER A 65 -16.01 -32.15 -29.75
N PRO A 66 -14.76 -32.54 -29.39
CA PRO A 66 -14.40 -32.79 -28.00
C PRO A 66 -14.60 -31.49 -27.20
N THR A 67 -15.39 -31.56 -26.14
CA THR A 67 -15.56 -30.47 -25.18
C THR A 67 -14.19 -30.12 -24.58
N PRO A 68 -13.73 -28.86 -24.67
CA PRO A 68 -12.48 -28.47 -24.05
C PRO A 68 -12.61 -28.65 -22.53
N VAL A 69 -11.75 -29.51 -21.98
CA VAL A 69 -11.62 -29.66 -20.53
C VAL A 69 -11.12 -28.32 -20.00
N SER A 70 -11.98 -27.57 -19.31
CA SER A 70 -11.63 -26.30 -18.69
C SER A 70 -10.57 -26.58 -17.61
N ALA A 71 -9.32 -26.22 -17.89
CA ALA A 71 -8.28 -26.23 -16.89
C ALA A 71 -8.67 -25.25 -15.78
N ALA A 72 -8.85 -25.77 -14.56
CA ALA A 72 -9.10 -24.93 -13.40
C ALA A 72 -7.99 -23.89 -13.31
N ALA A 73 -8.36 -22.61 -13.22
CA ALA A 73 -7.40 -21.54 -13.02
C ALA A 73 -6.61 -21.82 -11.73
N ALA A 74 -5.28 -21.74 -11.80
CA ALA A 74 -4.43 -21.90 -10.63
C ALA A 74 -4.79 -20.83 -9.58
N ASP A 75 -4.85 -21.22 -8.30
CA ASP A 75 -5.02 -20.28 -7.20
C ASP A 75 -3.83 -19.31 -7.18
N PRO A 76 -4.03 -18.00 -7.43
CA PRO A 76 -2.94 -17.04 -7.48
C PRO A 76 -2.24 -16.85 -6.13
N TYR A 77 -2.88 -17.27 -5.02
CA TYR A 77 -2.31 -17.21 -3.68
C TYR A 77 -1.58 -18.49 -3.27
N ALA A 78 -1.54 -19.51 -4.13
CA ALA A 78 -0.86 -20.76 -3.83
C ALA A 78 0.62 -20.51 -3.47
N GLY A 79 1.05 -21.03 -2.32
CA GLY A 79 2.42 -20.85 -1.81
C GLY A 79 2.66 -19.57 -0.99
N LEU A 80 1.70 -18.65 -0.93
CA LEU A 80 1.80 -17.48 -0.05
C LEU A 80 1.45 -17.86 1.40
N PRO A 81 2.16 -17.32 2.40
CA PRO A 81 1.71 -17.38 3.79
C PRO A 81 0.34 -16.71 3.94
N LYS A 82 -0.51 -17.25 4.82
CA LYS A 82 -1.87 -16.74 5.05
C LYS A 82 -1.94 -15.24 5.32
N VAL A 83 -0.95 -14.68 6.04
CA VAL A 83 -0.89 -13.24 6.34
C VAL A 83 -0.59 -12.38 5.11
N VAL A 84 0.23 -12.89 4.20
CA VAL A 84 0.55 -12.22 2.92
C VAL A 84 -0.66 -12.30 2.01
N ALA A 85 -1.22 -13.50 1.81
CA ALA A 85 -2.41 -13.71 0.97
C ALA A 85 -3.57 -12.80 1.40
N ARG A 86 -3.83 -12.70 2.71
CA ARG A 86 -4.84 -11.78 3.25
C ARG A 86 -4.54 -10.31 2.94
N ALA A 87 -3.28 -9.89 3.05
CA ALA A 87 -2.90 -8.51 2.72
C ALA A 87 -3.07 -8.21 1.22
N VAL A 88 -2.77 -9.17 0.35
CA VAL A 88 -3.03 -9.04 -1.09
C VAL A 88 -4.53 -8.89 -1.34
N GLN A 89 -5.35 -9.75 -0.73
CA GLN A 89 -6.81 -9.67 -0.84
C GLN A 89 -7.37 -8.32 -0.35
N GLU A 90 -6.78 -7.74 0.71
CA GLU A 90 -7.12 -6.39 1.18
C GLU A 90 -6.80 -5.32 0.12
N LEU A 91 -5.61 -5.37 -0.49
CA LEU A 91 -5.24 -4.45 -1.59
C LEU A 91 -6.17 -4.62 -2.81
N GLU A 92 -6.49 -5.86 -3.18
CA GLU A 92 -7.44 -6.10 -4.25
C GLU A 92 -8.84 -5.56 -3.95
N ALA A 93 -9.29 -5.68 -2.69
CA ALA A 93 -10.57 -5.12 -2.27
C ALA A 93 -10.56 -3.58 -2.32
N GLU A 94 -9.48 -2.94 -1.89
CA GLU A 94 -9.28 -1.48 -2.01
C GLU A 94 -9.33 -1.04 -3.49
N CYS A 95 -8.70 -1.78 -4.40
CA CYS A 95 -8.75 -1.49 -5.83
C CYS A 95 -10.15 -1.63 -6.43
N ARG A 96 -10.88 -2.71 -6.10
CA ARG A 96 -12.27 -2.90 -6.57
C ARG A 96 -13.20 -1.80 -6.04
N ALA A 97 -12.98 -1.35 -4.80
CA ALA A 97 -13.73 -0.24 -4.21
C ALA A 97 -13.44 1.10 -4.91
N ALA A 98 -12.28 1.24 -5.55
CA ALA A 98 -11.92 2.35 -6.41
C ALA A 98 -12.30 2.14 -7.90
N GLU A 99 -13.27 1.26 -8.15
CA GLU A 99 -13.81 0.91 -9.48
C GLU A 99 -12.77 0.30 -10.45
N GLY A 100 -11.60 -0.10 -9.94
CA GLY A 100 -10.54 -0.71 -10.73
C GLY A 100 -10.55 -2.23 -10.70
N ARG A 101 -9.64 -2.81 -11.49
CA ARG A 101 -9.39 -4.25 -11.55
C ARG A 101 -7.98 -4.56 -11.03
N PRO A 102 -7.84 -5.38 -9.97
CA PRO A 102 -6.52 -5.74 -9.47
C PRO A 102 -5.75 -6.56 -10.51
N ASN A 103 -4.48 -6.22 -10.72
CA ASN A 103 -3.61 -6.90 -11.66
C ASN A 103 -2.20 -7.05 -11.05
N TRP A 104 -1.79 -8.29 -10.83
CA TRP A 104 -0.49 -8.64 -10.26
C TRP A 104 -0.14 -10.08 -10.65
N LYS A 105 1.15 -10.43 -10.52
CA LYS A 105 1.65 -11.77 -10.84
C LYS A 105 2.01 -12.54 -9.57
N PRO A 106 1.62 -13.82 -9.45
CA PRO A 106 2.10 -14.67 -8.36
C PRO A 106 3.63 -14.64 -8.26
N GLY A 107 4.14 -14.53 -7.03
CA GLY A 107 5.58 -14.50 -6.74
C GLY A 107 6.29 -13.16 -6.98
N THR A 108 5.62 -12.12 -7.49
CA THR A 108 6.26 -10.80 -7.69
C THR A 108 5.96 -9.80 -6.57
N LEU A 109 4.92 -10.05 -5.79
CA LEU A 109 4.36 -9.05 -4.88
C LEU A 109 4.96 -9.07 -3.47
N ALA A 110 5.51 -10.21 -3.06
CA ALA A 110 6.11 -10.37 -1.74
C ALA A 110 7.52 -10.94 -1.85
N GLU A 111 8.47 -10.25 -1.22
CA GLU A 111 9.84 -10.71 -1.02
C GLU A 111 9.97 -11.40 0.34
N VAL A 112 10.78 -12.46 0.41
CA VAL A 112 11.22 -13.06 1.67
C VAL A 112 12.39 -12.26 2.21
N VAL A 113 12.23 -11.72 3.41
CA VAL A 113 13.27 -10.97 4.11
C VAL A 113 13.59 -11.61 5.47
N ASN A 114 14.69 -11.20 6.09
CA ASN A 114 15.15 -11.73 7.38
C ASN A 114 15.40 -10.57 8.37
N VAL A 115 14.40 -10.27 9.18
CA VAL A 115 14.37 -9.19 10.18
C VAL A 115 14.22 -9.74 11.59
N SER A 116 13.41 -10.77 11.78
CA SER A 116 13.20 -11.42 13.06
C SER A 116 14.44 -12.23 13.48
N PRO A 117 14.75 -12.29 14.79
CA PRO A 117 15.89 -13.06 15.28
C PRO A 117 15.61 -14.57 15.36
N ASP A 118 14.39 -15.02 15.02
CA ASP A 118 13.98 -16.42 15.12
C ASP A 118 14.32 -17.26 13.88
N GLY A 119 14.97 -16.65 12.87
CA GLY A 119 15.41 -17.31 11.64
C GLY A 119 14.26 -17.77 10.74
N ARG A 120 13.03 -17.35 11.01
CA ARG A 120 11.87 -17.62 10.17
C ARG A 120 11.76 -16.55 9.08
N PRO A 121 11.18 -16.89 7.93
CA PRO A 121 10.98 -15.90 6.87
C PRO A 121 10.02 -14.81 7.34
N ASP A 122 10.43 -13.57 7.08
CA ASP A 122 9.60 -12.39 7.11
C ASP A 122 9.20 -12.04 5.69
N TYR A 123 8.17 -11.20 5.54
CA TYR A 123 7.61 -10.90 4.22
C TYR A 123 7.45 -9.41 4.02
N LEU A 124 8.08 -8.89 2.98
CA LEU A 124 7.92 -7.51 2.53
C LEU A 124 7.04 -7.51 1.28
N ILE A 125 5.89 -6.84 1.35
CA ILE A 125 5.06 -6.57 0.18
C ILE A 125 5.48 -5.22 -0.41
N ASP A 126 5.95 -5.25 -1.65
CA ASP A 126 6.13 -4.05 -2.48
C ASP A 126 4.85 -3.84 -3.32
N THR A 127 4.14 -2.75 -3.02
CA THR A 127 2.87 -2.47 -3.71
C THR A 127 3.07 -1.91 -5.13
N HIS A 128 4.30 -1.63 -5.57
CA HIS A 128 4.58 -1.40 -7.00
C HIS A 128 4.20 -2.59 -7.88
N ALA A 129 4.27 -3.81 -7.33
CA ALA A 129 4.02 -5.04 -8.07
C ALA A 129 2.53 -5.36 -8.27
N ILE A 130 1.62 -4.49 -7.80
CA ILE A 130 0.18 -4.59 -8.02
C ILE A 130 -0.37 -3.31 -8.63
N ALA A 131 -0.97 -3.46 -9.81
CA ALA A 131 -1.70 -2.42 -10.49
C ALA A 131 -3.20 -2.49 -10.15
N CYS A 132 -3.86 -1.33 -10.25
CA CYS A 132 -5.31 -1.21 -10.20
C CYS A 132 -5.82 -0.66 -11.54
N ASP A 133 -6.05 -1.55 -12.51
CA ASP A 133 -6.35 -1.18 -13.88
C ASP A 133 -7.72 -0.52 -13.99
N GLY A 134 -7.78 0.68 -14.57
CA GLY A 134 -9.01 1.43 -14.79
C GLY A 134 -9.57 2.13 -13.54
N GLY A 135 -8.88 2.06 -12.40
CA GLY A 135 -9.27 2.73 -11.16
C GLY A 135 -8.13 3.54 -10.55
N PHE A 136 -8.44 4.26 -9.46
CA PHE A 136 -7.41 4.88 -8.64
C PHE A 136 -6.64 3.82 -7.86
N THR A 137 -5.32 3.96 -7.70
CA THR A 137 -4.49 3.01 -6.95
C THR A 137 -4.27 3.51 -5.51
N PRO A 138 -5.02 3.03 -4.49
CA PRO A 138 -5.12 3.70 -3.19
C PRO A 138 -3.84 3.65 -2.33
N TRP A 139 -2.91 2.77 -2.67
CA TRP A 139 -1.63 2.62 -1.99
C TRP A 139 -0.50 3.44 -2.62
N ILE A 140 -0.79 4.26 -3.64
CA ILE A 140 0.15 5.23 -4.22
C ILE A 140 -0.23 6.62 -3.70
N GLY A 141 0.69 7.25 -2.97
CA GLY A 141 0.60 8.64 -2.54
C GLY A 141 1.53 9.55 -3.33
N SER A 142 1.47 10.87 -3.04
CA SER A 142 2.41 11.87 -3.56
C SER A 142 3.87 11.57 -3.19
N ASP A 143 4.07 10.73 -2.19
CA ASP A 143 5.36 10.32 -1.65
C ASP A 143 5.79 8.91 -2.08
N GLY A 144 5.04 8.26 -2.97
CA GLY A 144 5.39 6.98 -3.60
C GLY A 144 4.51 5.82 -3.14
N PHE A 145 5.06 4.60 -3.29
CA PHE A 145 4.34 3.35 -3.09
C PHE A 145 4.42 2.89 -1.64
N ARG A 146 3.29 2.47 -1.08
CA ARG A 146 3.23 1.84 0.23
C ARG A 146 4.03 0.54 0.24
N HIS A 147 4.67 0.24 1.37
CA HIS A 147 5.27 -1.06 1.62
C HIS A 147 4.68 -1.68 2.89
N ILE A 148 4.48 -3.00 2.91
CA ILE A 148 3.91 -3.69 4.07
C ILE A 148 4.89 -4.76 4.55
N LEU A 149 5.38 -4.63 5.79
CA LEU A 149 6.29 -5.60 6.39
C LEU A 149 5.57 -6.49 7.39
N PHE A 150 5.63 -7.80 7.19
CA PHE A 150 5.23 -8.81 8.15
C PHE A 150 6.46 -9.42 8.80
N VAL A 151 6.53 -9.37 10.13
CA VAL A 151 7.64 -9.94 10.89
C VAL A 151 7.17 -11.09 11.77
N SER A 152 7.92 -12.19 11.75
CA SER A 152 7.70 -13.39 12.53
C SER A 152 7.79 -13.09 14.02
N THR A 153 6.87 -13.68 14.78
CA THR A 153 6.82 -13.66 16.24
C THR A 153 6.79 -15.08 16.81
N GLY A 154 7.22 -16.05 15.99
CA GLY A 154 7.26 -17.47 16.30
C GLY A 154 6.54 -18.33 15.26
N PRO A 155 6.46 -19.65 15.51
CA PRO A 155 5.93 -20.61 14.54
C PRO A 155 4.51 -20.27 14.08
N GLY A 156 4.34 -20.02 12.78
CA GLY A 156 3.04 -19.73 12.17
C GLY A 156 2.43 -18.38 12.55
N ARG A 157 3.20 -17.47 13.17
CA ARG A 157 2.71 -16.17 13.67
C ARG A 157 3.52 -15.02 13.12
N TRP A 158 2.85 -14.08 12.48
CA TRP A 158 3.43 -12.83 12.00
C TRP A 158 2.61 -11.64 12.46
N VAL A 159 3.28 -10.51 12.65
CA VAL A 159 2.65 -9.21 12.90
C VAL A 159 2.91 -8.29 11.73
N ARG A 160 1.92 -7.49 11.35
CA ARG A 160 2.11 -6.37 10.40
C ARG A 160 2.88 -5.27 11.14
N ALA A 161 4.19 -5.22 10.94
CA ALA A 161 5.08 -4.29 11.64
C ALA A 161 5.06 -2.89 11.04
N PHE A 162 4.86 -2.80 9.73
CA PHE A 162 4.73 -1.54 9.00
C PHE A 162 3.68 -1.64 7.91
N ASP A 163 3.07 -0.49 7.61
CA ASP A 163 2.06 -0.39 6.57
C ASP A 163 1.97 1.02 5.93
N ARG A 164 1.08 1.91 6.37
CA ARG A 164 0.75 3.19 5.72
C ARG A 164 1.86 4.21 5.77
N ALA A 165 2.81 4.06 6.69
CA ALA A 165 3.91 4.99 6.87
C ALA A 165 5.08 4.75 5.92
N ALA A 166 5.29 3.51 5.49
CA ALA A 166 6.50 3.13 4.79
C ALA A 166 6.37 3.33 3.28
N ARG A 167 7.33 4.06 2.70
CA ARG A 167 7.47 4.34 1.27
C ARG A 167 8.70 3.70 0.64
N GLY A 168 9.59 3.19 1.46
CA GLY A 168 10.71 2.37 1.04
C GLY A 168 11.28 1.62 2.23
N PHE A 169 12.01 0.57 1.93
CA PHE A 169 12.66 -0.29 2.91
C PHE A 169 14.07 -0.62 2.48
N GLU A 170 14.98 -0.64 3.46
CA GLU A 170 16.27 -1.29 3.36
C GLU A 170 16.50 -2.13 4.61
N ILE A 171 17.14 -3.29 4.45
CA ILE A 171 17.53 -4.16 5.56
C ILE A 171 19.05 -4.18 5.60
N ASP A 172 19.63 -3.46 6.55
CA ASP A 172 21.08 -3.43 6.77
C ASP A 172 21.52 -4.55 7.71
N ASN A 173 22.22 -5.52 7.12
CA ASN A 173 22.76 -6.70 7.78
C ASN A 173 24.29 -6.69 7.85
N LYS A 174 24.98 -5.59 7.53
CA LYS A 174 26.45 -5.50 7.37
C LYS A 174 27.22 -5.83 8.67
N GLY A 175 27.38 -7.13 8.96
CA GLY A 175 28.09 -7.66 10.13
C GLY A 175 27.37 -7.50 11.46
N ARG A 176 26.09 -7.10 11.46
CA ARG A 176 25.34 -6.84 12.69
C ARG A 176 24.74 -8.14 13.24
N LYS A 177 24.73 -8.26 14.57
CA LYS A 177 24.03 -9.36 15.26
C LYS A 177 22.50 -9.26 15.13
N VAL A 178 21.99 -8.04 14.97
CA VAL A 178 20.57 -7.75 14.75
C VAL A 178 20.46 -6.87 13.50
N PRO A 179 19.70 -7.30 12.48
CA PRO A 179 19.36 -6.48 11.31
C PRO A 179 18.81 -5.11 11.71
N GLN A 180 19.22 -4.07 10.99
CA GLN A 180 18.56 -2.78 11.03
C GLN A 180 17.54 -2.69 9.91
N VAL A 181 16.33 -2.26 10.23
CA VAL A 181 15.28 -1.98 9.25
C VAL A 181 15.22 -0.47 9.07
N ILE A 182 15.62 -0.01 7.89
CA ILE A 182 15.62 1.39 7.51
C ILE A 182 14.35 1.64 6.71
N VAL A 183 13.52 2.56 7.18
CA VAL A 183 12.20 2.88 6.61
C VAL A 183 12.19 4.31 6.14
N PHE A 184 11.97 4.50 4.84
CA PHE A 184 11.71 5.82 4.28
C PHE A 184 10.22 6.12 4.48
N SER A 185 9.90 7.15 5.27
CA SER A 185 8.54 7.44 5.72
C SER A 185 8.03 8.77 5.21
N HIS A 186 6.71 8.86 5.00
CA HIS A 186 6.05 10.15 4.80
C HIS A 186 6.26 11.05 6.03
N SER A 187 6.39 12.36 5.82
CA SER A 187 6.57 13.35 6.89
C SER A 187 5.49 13.27 7.99
N ALA A 188 4.26 12.87 7.64
CA ALA A 188 3.16 12.70 8.59
C ALA A 188 3.39 11.61 9.66
N TYR A 189 4.35 10.70 9.46
CA TYR A 189 4.67 9.62 10.41
C TYR A 189 6.00 9.84 11.15
N CYS A 190 6.62 11.00 10.99
CA CYS A 190 7.83 11.39 11.69
C CYS A 190 7.47 12.01 13.07
N THR A 191 8.36 11.88 14.05
CA THR A 191 8.07 12.20 15.47
C THR A 191 7.83 13.69 15.72
N ARG A 192 8.32 14.57 14.85
CA ARG A 192 8.13 16.03 14.94
C ARG A 192 8.06 16.64 13.55
N PRO A 193 6.96 17.31 13.15
CA PRO A 193 6.92 18.02 11.87
C PRO A 193 8.10 18.98 11.77
N ASN A 194 8.91 18.83 10.72
CA ASN A 194 9.98 19.78 10.43
C ASN A 194 9.42 20.79 9.41
N PRO A 195 9.16 22.04 9.81
CA PRO A 195 8.54 23.03 8.94
C PRO A 195 9.46 23.49 7.80
N GLU A 196 10.72 23.08 7.79
CA GLU A 196 11.66 23.33 6.71
C GLU A 196 11.84 22.10 5.80
N ARG A 197 11.33 20.92 6.22
CA ARG A 197 11.57 19.63 5.56
C ARG A 197 10.29 18.79 5.54
N TYR A 198 9.38 19.10 4.62
CA TYR A 198 8.04 18.49 4.58
C TYR A 198 7.96 17.15 3.84
N MET A 199 9.05 16.67 3.23
CA MET A 199 8.93 15.56 2.29
C MET A 199 8.98 14.19 2.99
N ARG A 200 10.11 13.83 3.62
CA ARG A 200 10.33 12.47 4.16
C ARG A 200 11.28 12.48 5.35
N CYS A 201 11.16 11.46 6.20
CA CYS A 201 12.21 11.09 7.15
C CYS A 201 12.64 9.64 6.94
N THR A 202 13.89 9.36 7.27
CA THR A 202 14.44 8.02 7.40
C THR A 202 14.33 7.61 8.86
N GLN A 203 13.70 6.48 9.12
CA GLN A 203 13.57 5.92 10.46
C GLN A 203 14.31 4.59 10.52
N VAL A 204 15.18 4.41 11.51
CA VAL A 204 15.92 3.15 11.69
C VAL A 204 15.33 2.39 12.86
N TYR A 205 15.08 1.10 12.65
CA TYR A 205 14.49 0.20 13.63
C TYR A 205 15.37 -1.02 13.88
N GLU A 206 15.30 -1.53 15.09
CA GLU A 206 15.90 -2.81 15.48
C GLU A 206 14.88 -3.68 16.21
N TRP A 207 15.04 -4.99 16.09
CA TRP A 207 14.24 -5.92 16.87
C TRP A 207 14.64 -5.91 18.34
N ARG A 208 13.75 -5.45 19.22
CA ARG A 208 13.99 -5.36 20.67
C ARG A 208 12.75 -5.77 21.45
N ARG A 209 12.90 -6.79 22.31
CA ARG A 209 11.83 -7.31 23.19
C ARG A 209 10.57 -7.71 22.41
N GLY A 210 10.74 -8.48 21.33
CA GLY A 210 9.63 -9.07 20.56
C GLY A 210 8.92 -8.14 19.59
N LYS A 211 9.49 -6.96 19.28
CA LYS A 211 9.00 -6.08 18.22
C LYS A 211 10.08 -5.14 17.71
N LEU A 212 9.84 -4.55 16.53
CA LEU A 212 10.66 -3.47 16.01
C LEU A 212 10.52 -2.21 16.89
N ARG A 213 11.67 -1.61 17.22
CA ARG A 213 11.75 -0.37 17.98
C ARG A 213 12.57 0.63 17.19
N LYS A 214 12.03 1.83 17.01
CA LYS A 214 12.76 2.95 16.41
C LYS A 214 13.96 3.30 17.30
N ILE A 215 15.13 3.39 16.70
CA ILE A 215 16.39 3.73 17.38
C ILE A 215 16.94 5.09 16.91
N SER A 216 16.65 5.50 15.67
CA SER A 216 16.94 6.83 15.16
C SER A 216 15.89 7.28 14.15
N GLU A 217 15.84 8.59 13.92
CA GLU A 217 15.03 9.24 12.90
C GLU A 217 15.81 10.45 12.40
N ASP A 218 16.04 10.50 11.10
CA ASP A 218 16.76 11.58 10.42
C ASP A 218 15.88 12.15 9.30
N TRP A 219 15.87 13.46 9.16
CA TRP A 219 15.17 14.11 8.05
C TRP A 219 16.03 14.07 6.80
N PHE A 220 15.42 13.79 5.65
CA PHE A 220 16.12 13.88 4.37
C PHE A 220 16.76 15.28 4.24
N THR A 221 18.06 15.30 3.97
CA THR A 221 18.80 16.46 3.50
C THR A 221 19.12 16.17 2.05
N ASP A 222 18.62 17.00 1.13
CA ASP A 222 18.94 16.89 -0.29
C ASP A 222 20.46 16.91 -0.54
#